data_AF-A0A1H8YRT3-F1
#
_entry.id   AF-A0A1H8YRT3-F1
#
_cell.length_a   1.000
_cell.length_b   1.000
_cell.length_c   1.000
_cell.angle_alpha   90.00
_cell.angle_beta   90.00
_cell.angle_gamma   90.00
#
_symmetry.space_group_name_H-M   'P 1'
#
loop_
_entity.id
_entity.type
_entity.pdbx_description
1 polymer ?
#
loop_
_entity_poly.entity_id
_entity_poly.type
_entity_poly.pdbx_seq_one_letter_code
_entity_poly.pdbx_strand_id
1 'polypeptide(L)'
;MAGYAAVKLGYTNLGFLGGMAVPAVIRYGLGFVQGADAAAAELGIEVTVNYAYGGQFYGDSDITAVMDTWYQGGTEVVFACGGGIYTSAAEAAQKVGGKVIGVDVDQQGTIDGSYGEGMTITSACKGLTATVNTLLSAIQNGEWDNYAGQIQNLGLVSADDLSLNYVSLADSTLYNDDFTEDDYKALVAAMFNGEVTVNNDSSNADPSSLGCKNVKIGTYQESIK
;
A
#
# COMPACT_ATOMS: atom_id res chain seq x y z
N MET A 1 5.62 -1.50 4.69
CA MET A 1 4.92 -2.79 4.90
C MET A 1 4.53 -3.43 3.59
N ALA A 2 3.55 -2.91 2.82
CA ALA A 2 3.04 -3.60 1.63
C ALA A 2 4.08 -3.92 0.55
N GLY A 3 4.98 -2.98 0.22
CA GLY A 3 6.04 -3.24 -0.76
C GLY A 3 7.08 -4.25 -0.28
N TYR A 4 7.39 -4.24 1.01
CA TYR A 4 8.28 -5.22 1.63
C TYR A 4 7.68 -6.63 1.55
N ALA A 5 6.40 -6.76 1.93
CA ALA A 5 5.66 -8.02 1.85
C ALA A 5 5.59 -8.54 0.40
N ALA A 6 5.28 -7.69 -0.58
CA ALA A 6 5.24 -8.10 -1.98
C ALA A 6 6.56 -8.71 -2.45
N VAL A 7 7.69 -8.08 -2.13
CA VAL A 7 9.01 -8.60 -2.52
C VAL A 7 9.37 -9.88 -1.78
N LYS A 8 9.08 -9.96 -0.46
CA LYS A 8 9.33 -11.18 0.32
C LYS A 8 8.43 -12.35 -0.08
N LEU A 9 7.24 -12.08 -0.62
CA LEU A 9 6.37 -13.08 -1.25
C LEU A 9 6.88 -13.55 -2.63
N GLY A 10 7.99 -12.99 -3.12
CA GLY A 10 8.68 -13.43 -4.34
C GLY A 10 8.39 -12.60 -5.58
N TYR A 11 7.64 -11.50 -5.48
CA TYR A 11 7.31 -10.65 -6.62
C TYR A 11 8.43 -9.64 -6.89
N THR A 12 8.82 -9.47 -8.17
CA THR A 12 9.95 -8.62 -8.58
C THR A 12 9.57 -7.55 -9.59
N ASN A 13 8.41 -7.66 -10.23
CA ASN A 13 7.85 -6.64 -11.12
C ASN A 13 6.56 -6.10 -10.51
N LEU A 14 6.66 -4.94 -9.86
CA LEU A 14 5.57 -4.33 -9.11
C LEU A 14 5.02 -3.10 -9.84
N GLY A 15 3.82 -2.70 -9.46
CA GLY A 15 3.19 -1.46 -9.88
C GLY A 15 2.60 -0.70 -8.69
N PHE A 16 2.66 0.62 -8.75
CA PHE A 16 1.89 1.51 -7.88
C PHE A 16 0.93 2.33 -8.74
N LEU A 17 -0.36 2.18 -8.48
CA LEU A 17 -1.42 2.98 -9.06
C LEU A 17 -2.04 3.85 -7.95
N GLY A 18 -1.56 5.07 -7.81
CA GLY A 18 -2.14 6.06 -6.94
C GLY A 18 -3.39 6.69 -7.56
N GLY A 19 -4.31 7.19 -6.75
CA GLY A 19 -5.42 8.03 -7.20
C GLY A 19 -4.95 9.43 -7.60
N MET A 20 -5.46 10.46 -6.92
CA MET A 20 -4.86 11.80 -6.98
C MET A 20 -3.58 11.86 -6.14
N ALA A 21 -2.58 12.62 -6.58
CA ALA A 21 -1.33 12.86 -5.86
C ALA A 21 -1.50 13.82 -4.65
N VAL A 22 -2.39 13.45 -3.72
CA VAL A 22 -2.57 14.14 -2.44
C VAL A 22 -1.59 13.56 -1.39
N PRO A 23 -1.29 14.29 -0.29
CA PRO A 23 -0.24 13.89 0.65
C PRO A 23 -0.32 12.45 1.16
N ALA A 24 -1.53 11.93 1.40
CA ALA A 24 -1.72 10.55 1.84
C ALA A 24 -1.31 9.53 0.77
N VAL A 25 -1.73 9.73 -0.49
CA VAL A 25 -1.43 8.83 -1.60
C VAL A 25 0.06 8.85 -1.94
N ILE A 26 0.70 10.03 -1.88
CA ILE A 26 2.15 10.16 -2.06
C ILE A 26 2.90 9.32 -1.02
N ARG A 27 2.55 9.43 0.26
CA ARG A 27 3.18 8.64 1.33
C ARG A 27 2.99 7.13 1.16
N TYR A 28 1.82 6.70 0.71
CA TYR A 28 1.59 5.29 0.39
C TYR A 28 2.52 4.79 -0.72
N GLY A 29 2.61 5.52 -1.83
CA GLY A 29 3.43 5.11 -2.96
C GLY A 29 4.93 5.16 -2.66
N LEU A 30 5.41 6.23 -2.04
CA LEU A 30 6.82 6.33 -1.64
C LEU A 30 7.18 5.27 -0.58
N GLY A 31 6.32 5.04 0.41
CA GLY A 31 6.53 4.00 1.42
C GLY A 31 6.44 2.58 0.85
N PHE A 32 5.65 2.38 -0.21
CA PHE A 32 5.61 1.12 -0.96
C PHE A 32 6.95 0.86 -1.66
N VAL A 33 7.47 1.84 -2.41
CA VAL A 33 8.77 1.74 -3.09
C VAL A 33 9.91 1.54 -2.08
N GLN A 34 9.90 2.29 -0.97
CA GLN A 34 10.91 2.16 0.08
C GLN A 34 10.89 0.77 0.73
N GLY A 35 9.70 0.22 0.99
CA GLY A 35 9.56 -1.13 1.53
C GLY A 35 10.06 -2.20 0.56
N ALA A 36 9.76 -2.05 -0.73
CA ALA A 36 10.26 -2.95 -1.77
C ALA A 36 11.79 -2.91 -1.88
N ASP A 37 12.39 -1.71 -1.83
CA ASP A 37 13.85 -1.54 -1.88
C ASP A 37 14.56 -2.19 -0.68
N ALA A 38 13.98 -2.08 0.52
CA ALA A 38 14.51 -2.72 1.73
C ALA A 38 14.49 -4.26 1.61
N ALA A 39 13.36 -4.85 1.22
CA ALA A 39 13.27 -6.30 1.02
C ALA A 39 14.20 -6.79 -0.09
N ALA A 40 14.31 -6.04 -1.19
CA ALA A 40 15.20 -6.36 -2.30
C ALA A 40 16.67 -6.33 -1.86
N ALA A 41 17.06 -5.35 -1.03
CA ALA A 41 18.40 -5.26 -0.46
C ALA A 41 18.76 -6.49 0.39
N GLU A 42 17.83 -6.95 1.23
CA GLU A 42 18.02 -8.12 2.08
C GLU A 42 18.16 -9.42 1.28
N LEU A 43 17.41 -9.55 0.19
CA LEU A 43 17.45 -10.71 -0.69
C LEU A 43 18.59 -10.66 -1.71
N GLY A 44 19.24 -9.51 -1.88
CA GLY A 44 20.29 -9.31 -2.89
C GLY A 44 19.77 -9.37 -4.33
N ILE A 45 18.55 -8.88 -4.56
CA ILE A 45 17.88 -8.90 -5.88
C ILE A 45 17.56 -7.48 -6.37
N GLU A 46 17.23 -7.36 -7.65
CA GLU A 46 16.65 -6.14 -8.21
C GLU A 46 15.14 -6.28 -8.39
N VAL A 47 14.42 -5.18 -8.14
CA VAL A 47 12.96 -5.09 -8.29
C VAL A 47 12.64 -3.94 -9.24
N THR A 48 11.69 -4.13 -10.16
CA THR A 48 11.17 -3.05 -11.00
C THR A 48 9.84 -2.58 -10.44
N VAL A 49 9.63 -1.26 -10.38
CA VAL A 49 8.34 -0.66 -10.00
C VAL A 49 7.87 0.28 -11.12
N ASN A 50 6.73 -0.05 -11.74
CA ASN A 50 5.97 0.91 -12.53
C ASN A 50 5.14 1.81 -11.61
N TYR A 51 5.02 3.09 -11.93
CA TYR A 51 4.45 4.08 -11.02
C TYR A 51 3.59 5.10 -11.76
N ALA A 52 2.35 5.27 -11.32
CA ALA A 52 1.44 6.24 -11.92
C ALA A 52 0.43 6.77 -10.90
N TYR A 53 -0.03 8.00 -11.12
CA TYR A 53 -1.25 8.52 -10.51
C TYR A 53 -2.37 8.52 -11.56
N GLY A 54 -3.58 8.08 -11.20
CA GLY A 54 -4.75 8.08 -12.08
C GLY A 54 -5.46 9.42 -12.16
N GLY A 55 -5.10 10.40 -11.32
CA GLY A 55 -5.73 11.72 -11.32
C GLY A 55 -7.15 11.77 -10.73
N GLN A 56 -7.66 10.64 -10.25
CA GLN A 56 -8.99 10.49 -9.64
C GLN A 56 -9.03 9.29 -8.66
N PHE A 57 -10.18 9.02 -8.04
CA PHE A 57 -10.33 7.95 -7.02
C PHE A 57 -11.27 6.81 -7.46
N TYR A 58 -11.45 6.64 -8.77
CA TYR A 58 -12.25 5.57 -9.37
C TYR A 58 -11.56 5.09 -10.65
N GLY A 59 -11.78 3.84 -11.02
CA GLY A 59 -11.26 3.31 -12.28
C GLY A 59 -12.02 3.83 -13.49
N ASP A 60 -11.34 3.85 -14.63
CA ASP A 60 -11.92 4.12 -15.96
C ASP A 60 -11.15 3.37 -17.05
N SER A 61 -11.55 3.56 -18.31
CA SER A 61 -10.94 2.89 -19.45
C SER A 61 -9.48 3.27 -19.70
N ASP A 62 -9.09 4.51 -19.41
CA ASP A 62 -7.74 5.01 -19.70
C ASP A 62 -6.76 4.47 -18.65
N ILE A 63 -7.17 4.45 -17.38
CA ILE A 63 -6.45 3.79 -16.29
C ILE A 63 -6.36 2.28 -16.56
N THR A 64 -7.46 1.63 -16.94
CA THR A 64 -7.46 0.20 -17.28
C THR A 64 -6.51 -0.10 -18.45
N ALA A 65 -6.42 0.76 -19.46
CA ALA A 65 -5.49 0.58 -20.57
C ALA A 65 -4.01 0.65 -20.15
N VAL A 66 -3.66 1.54 -19.21
CA VAL A 66 -2.31 1.59 -18.63
C VAL A 66 -2.04 0.34 -17.81
N MET A 67 -2.99 -0.11 -16.98
CA MET A 67 -2.84 -1.35 -16.20
C MET A 67 -2.73 -2.57 -17.11
N ASP A 68 -3.50 -2.65 -18.20
CA ASP A 68 -3.38 -3.70 -19.21
C ASP A 68 -1.97 -3.74 -19.78
N THR A 69 -1.42 -2.57 -20.13
CA THR A 69 -0.04 -2.46 -20.63
C THR A 69 0.97 -2.97 -19.59
N TRP A 70 0.80 -2.59 -18.32
CA TRP A 70 1.70 -3.00 -17.25
C TRP A 70 1.67 -4.51 -17.00
N TYR A 71 0.48 -5.08 -16.84
CA TYR A 71 0.29 -6.50 -16.58
C TYR A 71 0.70 -7.37 -17.78
N GLN A 72 0.34 -6.99 -19.01
CA GLN A 72 0.83 -7.66 -20.22
C GLN A 72 2.35 -7.53 -20.39
N GLY A 73 2.93 -6.43 -19.91
CA GLY A 73 4.37 -6.19 -19.85
C GLY A 73 5.10 -6.93 -18.73
N GLY A 74 4.41 -7.75 -17.93
CA GLY A 74 5.02 -8.59 -16.89
C GLY A 74 4.96 -8.00 -15.47
N THR A 75 4.19 -6.94 -15.23
CA THR A 75 3.90 -6.52 -13.85
C THR A 75 3.10 -7.61 -13.16
N GLU A 76 3.56 -8.07 -12.01
CA GLU A 76 3.00 -9.20 -11.26
C GLU A 76 1.96 -8.73 -10.24
N VAL A 77 2.22 -7.59 -9.59
CA VAL A 77 1.36 -7.04 -8.53
C VAL A 77 1.23 -5.54 -8.68
N VAL A 78 -0.01 -5.01 -8.61
CA VAL A 78 -0.24 -3.57 -8.51
C VAL A 78 -0.84 -3.21 -7.15
N PHE A 79 -0.22 -2.27 -6.45
CA PHE A 79 -0.83 -1.59 -5.31
C PHE A 79 -1.75 -0.48 -5.80
N ALA A 80 -3.06 -0.71 -5.69
CA ALA A 80 -4.09 0.24 -6.10
C ALA A 80 -4.50 1.13 -4.91
N CYS A 81 -3.92 2.33 -4.86
CA CYS A 81 -4.06 3.28 -3.77
C CYS A 81 -4.91 4.49 -4.17
N GLY A 82 -6.24 4.36 -4.10
CA GLY A 82 -7.11 5.49 -4.44
C GLY A 82 -8.60 5.17 -4.41
N GLY A 83 -9.09 4.55 -3.34
CA GLY A 83 -10.51 4.19 -3.23
C GLY A 83 -10.90 3.22 -4.34
N GLY A 84 -11.87 3.59 -5.17
CA GLY A 84 -12.40 2.75 -6.26
C GLY A 84 -11.46 2.55 -7.44
N ILE A 85 -10.26 3.13 -7.44
CA ILE A 85 -9.30 2.96 -8.55
C ILE A 85 -8.84 1.52 -8.74
N TYR A 86 -8.99 0.66 -7.71
CA TYR A 86 -8.64 -0.75 -7.78
C TYR A 86 -9.38 -1.51 -8.89
N THR A 87 -10.55 -1.04 -9.32
CA THR A 87 -11.33 -1.73 -10.36
C THR A 87 -10.53 -1.85 -11.66
N SER A 88 -9.84 -0.80 -12.07
CA SER A 88 -9.00 -0.82 -13.27
C SER A 88 -7.79 -1.76 -13.14
N ALA A 89 -7.15 -1.79 -11.97
CA ALA A 89 -6.05 -2.73 -11.71
C ALA A 89 -6.54 -4.18 -11.69
N ALA A 90 -7.67 -4.46 -11.04
CA ALA A 90 -8.24 -5.79 -10.93
C ALA A 90 -8.75 -6.32 -12.29
N GLU A 91 -9.43 -5.47 -13.09
CA GLU A 91 -9.85 -5.82 -14.46
C GLU A 91 -8.67 -6.23 -15.35
N ALA A 92 -7.55 -5.52 -15.26
CA ALA A 92 -6.35 -5.82 -16.02
C ALA A 92 -5.64 -7.08 -15.48
N ALA A 93 -5.49 -7.18 -14.16
CA ALA A 93 -4.86 -8.31 -13.48
C ALA A 93 -5.56 -9.64 -13.83
N GLN A 94 -6.90 -9.67 -13.80
CA GLN A 94 -7.70 -10.86 -14.07
C GLN A 94 -7.41 -11.46 -15.45
N LYS A 95 -7.10 -10.62 -16.46
CA LYS A 95 -6.85 -11.07 -17.84
C LYS A 95 -5.59 -11.94 -17.96
N VAL A 96 -4.63 -11.79 -17.04
CA VAL A 96 -3.32 -12.47 -17.11
C VAL A 96 -2.94 -13.21 -15.82
N GLY A 97 -3.84 -13.25 -14.83
CA GLY A 97 -3.56 -13.87 -13.53
C GLY A 97 -2.64 -13.04 -12.62
N GLY A 98 -2.58 -11.72 -12.84
CA GLY A 98 -1.87 -10.78 -11.98
C GLY A 98 -2.51 -10.63 -10.60
N LYS A 99 -1.81 -9.96 -9.69
CA LYS A 99 -2.24 -9.73 -8.31
C LYS A 99 -2.47 -8.26 -8.00
N VAL A 100 -3.21 -8.00 -6.94
CA VAL A 100 -3.54 -6.65 -6.45
C VAL A 100 -3.21 -6.55 -4.97
N ILE A 101 -2.75 -5.37 -4.55
CA ILE A 101 -2.75 -4.93 -3.16
C ILE A 101 -3.83 -3.87 -3.00
N GLY A 102 -4.74 -4.09 -2.05
CA GLY A 102 -5.80 -3.14 -1.71
C GLY A 102 -5.34 -2.02 -0.78
N VAL A 103 -6.26 -1.10 -0.44
CA VAL A 103 -6.00 0.04 0.44
C VAL A 103 -7.17 0.32 1.37
N ASP A 104 -6.90 1.05 2.46
CA ASP A 104 -7.82 1.55 3.49
C ASP A 104 -8.42 0.46 4.38
N VAL A 105 -9.02 -0.57 3.79
CA VAL A 105 -9.62 -1.73 4.48
C VAL A 105 -9.10 -3.03 3.87
N ASP A 106 -9.43 -4.16 4.49
CA ASP A 106 -9.22 -5.45 3.87
C ASP A 106 -10.14 -5.62 2.65
N GLN A 107 -9.56 -5.53 1.45
CA GLN A 107 -10.29 -5.60 0.19
C GLN A 107 -10.30 -6.99 -0.45
N GLN A 108 -9.73 -8.03 0.19
CA GLN A 108 -9.67 -9.37 -0.41
C GLN A 108 -11.05 -9.87 -0.81
N GLY A 109 -12.04 -9.81 0.10
CA GLY A 109 -13.39 -10.29 -0.19
C GLY A 109 -14.09 -9.55 -1.35
N THR A 110 -13.78 -8.26 -1.54
CA THR A 110 -14.35 -7.45 -2.63
C THR A 110 -13.68 -7.74 -3.97
N ILE A 111 -12.35 -7.72 -4.00
CA ILE A 111 -11.56 -7.92 -5.21
C ILE A 111 -11.70 -9.36 -5.68
N ASP A 112 -11.45 -10.32 -4.79
CA ASP A 112 -11.44 -11.74 -5.17
C ASP A 112 -12.84 -12.23 -5.54
N GLY A 113 -13.87 -11.75 -4.85
CA GLY A 113 -15.26 -12.07 -5.14
C GLY A 113 -15.77 -11.52 -6.48
N SER A 114 -15.15 -10.46 -7.00
CA SER A 114 -15.60 -9.79 -8.23
C SER A 114 -14.73 -10.09 -9.45
N TYR A 115 -13.43 -10.34 -9.25
CA TYR A 115 -12.45 -10.44 -10.32
C TYR A 115 -11.74 -11.81 -10.37
N GLY A 116 -11.65 -12.53 -9.26
CA GLY A 116 -11.07 -13.88 -9.24
C GLY A 116 -10.44 -14.25 -7.91
N GLU A 117 -10.64 -15.49 -7.48
CA GLU A 117 -10.10 -16.01 -6.22
C GLU A 117 -8.57 -15.94 -6.17
N GLY A 118 -8.02 -15.48 -5.04
CA GLY A 118 -6.58 -15.40 -4.79
C GLY A 118 -5.89 -14.26 -5.53
N MET A 119 -6.61 -13.24 -6.01
CA MET A 119 -6.03 -12.08 -6.66
C MET A 119 -5.39 -11.10 -5.68
N THR A 120 -5.92 -11.01 -4.46
CA THR A 120 -5.43 -10.06 -3.45
C THR A 120 -4.36 -10.68 -2.57
N ILE A 121 -3.16 -10.10 -2.55
CA ILE A 121 -2.07 -10.61 -1.69
C ILE A 121 -2.06 -9.98 -0.29
N THR A 122 -2.60 -8.76 -0.16
CA THR A 122 -2.83 -8.04 1.09
C THR A 122 -3.61 -6.75 0.79
N SER A 123 -3.95 -5.97 1.82
CA SER A 123 -4.32 -4.57 1.70
C SER A 123 -3.50 -3.72 2.68
N ALA A 124 -3.11 -2.51 2.27
CA ALA A 124 -2.48 -1.53 3.15
C ALA A 124 -3.57 -0.79 3.94
N CYS A 125 -3.93 -1.33 5.10
CA CYS A 125 -5.06 -0.89 5.91
C CYS A 125 -4.78 0.41 6.66
N LYS A 126 -5.84 1.18 6.85
CA LYS A 126 -5.88 2.42 7.60
C LYS A 126 -6.95 2.31 8.69
N GLY A 127 -6.60 2.69 9.92
CA GLY A 127 -7.45 2.60 11.12
C GLY A 127 -8.60 3.60 11.15
N LEU A 128 -9.34 3.76 10.06
CA LEU A 128 -10.48 4.68 9.93
C LEU A 128 -11.57 4.32 10.95
N THR A 129 -11.92 3.04 11.06
CA THR A 129 -12.93 2.55 12.02
C THR A 129 -12.54 2.87 13.46
N ALA A 130 -11.29 2.55 13.84
CA ALA A 130 -10.78 2.87 15.18
C ALA A 130 -10.84 4.38 15.45
N THR A 131 -10.33 5.19 14.51
CA THR A 131 -10.33 6.66 14.63
C THR A 131 -11.73 7.23 14.82
N VAL A 132 -12.69 6.79 14.01
CA VAL A 132 -14.09 7.26 14.08
C VAL A 132 -14.72 6.84 15.40
N ASN A 133 -14.55 5.58 15.82
CA ASN A 133 -15.12 5.08 17.06
C ASN A 133 -14.54 5.79 18.30
N THR A 134 -13.23 6.06 18.32
CA THR A 134 -12.58 6.82 19.39
C THR A 134 -13.19 8.21 19.51
N LEU A 135 -13.31 8.96 18.40
CA LEU A 135 -13.84 10.32 18.44
C LEU A 135 -15.33 10.36 18.76
N LEU A 136 -16.14 9.46 18.20
CA LEU A 136 -17.57 9.39 18.52
C LEU A 136 -17.81 9.02 19.98
N SER A 137 -17.01 8.11 20.54
CA SER A 137 -17.09 7.74 21.96
C SER A 137 -16.70 8.91 22.86
N ALA A 138 -15.62 9.62 22.53
CA ALA A 138 -15.21 10.82 23.26
C ALA A 138 -16.30 11.91 23.24
N ILE A 139 -16.95 12.13 22.10
CA ILE A 139 -18.07 13.07 21.99
C ILE A 139 -19.23 12.62 22.87
N GLN A 140 -19.61 11.34 22.82
CA GLN A 140 -20.70 10.79 23.62
C GLN A 140 -20.44 10.90 25.13
N ASN A 141 -19.18 10.75 25.54
CA ASN A 141 -18.76 10.82 26.94
C ASN A 141 -18.51 12.26 27.43
N GLY A 142 -18.67 13.28 26.59
CA GLY A 142 -18.39 14.68 26.95
C GLY A 142 -16.90 15.02 27.01
N GLU A 143 -16.06 14.24 26.34
CA GLU A 143 -14.59 14.34 26.33
C GLU A 143 -14.05 14.99 25.04
N TRP A 144 -14.91 15.65 24.24
CA TRP A 144 -14.52 16.29 22.98
C TRP A 144 -13.41 17.34 23.16
N ASP A 145 -13.38 18.03 24.30
CA ASP A 145 -12.37 19.04 24.60
C ASP A 145 -10.94 18.48 24.60
N ASN A 146 -10.76 17.17 24.77
CA ASN A 146 -9.45 16.50 24.65
C ASN A 146 -8.93 16.43 23.21
N TYR A 147 -9.81 16.58 22.21
CA TYR A 147 -9.52 16.41 20.79
C TYR A 147 -9.72 17.68 19.97
N ALA A 148 -10.60 18.59 20.43
CA ALA A 148 -10.97 19.79 19.72
C ALA A 148 -9.77 20.67 19.35
N GLY A 149 -9.68 21.07 18.07
CA GLY A 149 -8.64 21.98 17.58
C GLY A 149 -7.23 21.38 17.46
N GLN A 150 -7.08 20.06 17.63
CA GLN A 150 -5.80 19.38 17.56
C GLN A 150 -5.61 18.61 16.24
N ILE A 151 -4.36 18.49 15.81
CA ILE A 151 -3.94 17.58 14.74
C ILE A 151 -3.34 16.33 15.41
N GLN A 152 -3.92 15.18 15.15
CA GLN A 152 -3.43 13.89 15.63
C GLN A 152 -2.68 13.18 14.51
N ASN A 153 -1.46 12.73 14.80
CA ASN A 153 -0.69 11.87 13.90
C ASN A 153 -0.89 10.42 14.33
N LEU A 154 -1.66 9.68 13.55
CA LEU A 154 -2.04 8.30 13.86
C LEU A 154 -1.24 7.33 12.99
N GLY A 155 -0.49 6.44 13.62
CA GLY A 155 0.38 5.47 12.96
C GLY A 155 0.56 4.23 13.83
N LEU A 156 1.80 3.81 14.06
CA LEU A 156 2.11 2.74 15.00
C LEU A 156 2.01 3.27 16.44
N VAL A 157 1.34 2.50 17.30
CA VAL A 157 1.10 2.75 18.72
C VAL A 157 1.77 1.67 19.59
N SER A 158 1.90 0.45 19.06
CA SER A 158 2.49 -0.68 19.78
C SER A 158 3.30 -1.58 18.84
N ALA A 159 4.45 -2.05 19.34
CA ALA A 159 5.23 -3.11 18.71
C ALA A 159 4.65 -4.51 18.95
N ASP A 160 3.99 -4.72 20.09
CA ASP A 160 3.58 -6.05 20.56
C ASP A 160 2.09 -6.34 20.32
N ASP A 161 1.24 -5.31 20.39
CA ASP A 161 -0.20 -5.41 20.16
C ASP A 161 -0.60 -4.64 18.90
N LEU A 162 -0.57 -5.36 17.78
CA LEU A 162 -0.81 -4.80 16.45
C LEU A 162 -2.23 -4.27 16.29
N SER A 163 -3.19 -4.70 17.11
CA SER A 163 -4.58 -4.24 17.06
C SER A 163 -4.74 -2.78 17.49
N LEU A 164 -3.74 -2.22 18.20
CA LEU A 164 -3.71 -0.82 18.62
C LEU A 164 -3.18 0.11 17.53
N ASN A 165 -2.59 -0.43 16.47
CA ASN A 165 -1.98 0.37 15.40
C ASN A 165 -3.04 0.92 14.44
N TYR A 166 -2.83 2.15 13.98
CA TYR A 166 -3.71 2.82 13.01
C TYR A 166 -3.30 2.57 11.55
N VAL A 167 -2.20 1.86 11.33
CA VAL A 167 -1.74 1.42 10.01
C VAL A 167 -1.26 -0.02 10.13
N SER A 168 -1.64 -0.86 9.18
CA SER A 168 -1.31 -2.29 9.20
C SER A 168 -1.38 -2.88 7.80
N LEU A 169 -0.93 -4.11 7.65
CA LEU A 169 -1.44 -4.98 6.59
C LEU A 169 -2.78 -5.60 7.01
N ALA A 170 -3.53 -6.10 6.03
CA ALA A 170 -4.81 -6.76 6.27
C ALA A 170 -4.64 -8.10 6.99
N ASP A 171 -5.68 -8.55 7.71
CA ASP A 171 -5.69 -9.88 8.33
C ASP A 171 -5.63 -10.98 7.26
N SER A 172 -6.16 -10.72 6.07
CA SER A 172 -6.11 -11.59 4.90
C SER A 172 -4.76 -11.65 4.18
N THR A 173 -3.72 -11.00 4.71
CA THR A 173 -2.37 -11.00 4.13
C THR A 173 -1.87 -12.42 3.92
N LEU A 174 -1.37 -12.68 2.71
CA LEU A 174 -0.73 -13.95 2.40
C LEU A 174 0.65 -14.03 3.07
N TYR A 175 0.96 -15.22 3.57
CA TYR A 175 2.26 -15.56 4.15
C TYR A 175 2.79 -16.84 3.50
N ASN A 176 4.10 -16.97 3.45
CA ASN A 176 4.82 -18.15 2.97
C ASN A 176 6.08 -18.38 3.82
N ASP A 177 6.96 -19.29 3.40
CA ASP A 177 8.19 -19.61 4.14
C ASP A 177 9.20 -18.44 4.16
N ASP A 178 9.10 -17.49 3.22
CA ASP A 178 9.99 -16.33 3.08
C ASP A 178 9.44 -15.05 3.72
N PHE A 179 8.13 -15.01 3.99
CA PHE A 179 7.40 -13.96 4.67
C PHE A 179 6.35 -14.56 5.58
N THR A 180 6.68 -14.71 6.85
CA THR A 180 5.77 -15.22 7.88
C THR A 180 5.06 -14.09 8.63
N GLU A 181 4.04 -14.41 9.40
CA GLU A 181 3.39 -13.45 10.29
C GLU A 181 4.37 -12.89 11.34
N ASP A 182 5.34 -13.70 11.78
CA ASP A 182 6.38 -13.27 12.72
C ASP A 182 7.36 -12.28 12.07
N ASP A 183 7.69 -12.46 10.78
CA ASP A 183 8.48 -11.47 10.03
C ASP A 183 7.73 -10.14 9.90
N TYR A 184 6.42 -10.20 9.68
CA TYR A 184 5.58 -9.00 9.67
C TYR A 184 5.57 -8.30 11.05
N LYS A 185 5.40 -9.04 12.14
CA LYS A 185 5.47 -8.49 13.52
C LYS A 185 6.84 -7.87 13.80
N ALA A 186 7.92 -8.55 13.40
CA ALA A 186 9.28 -8.04 13.55
C ALA A 186 9.49 -6.73 12.77
N LEU A 187 8.96 -6.63 11.54
CA LEU A 187 8.99 -5.40 10.76
C LEU A 187 8.23 -4.26 11.47
N VAL A 188 7.03 -4.54 12.00
CA VAL A 188 6.24 -3.54 12.76
C VAL A 188 7.01 -3.07 14.00
N ALA A 189 7.61 -4.00 14.75
CA ALA A 189 8.42 -3.66 15.92
C ALA A 189 9.64 -2.81 15.55
N ALA A 190 10.37 -3.17 14.49
CA ALA A 190 11.53 -2.40 14.01
C ALA A 190 11.13 -0.99 13.54
N MET A 191 9.98 -0.84 12.88
CA MET A 191 9.43 0.45 12.51
C MET A 191 9.02 1.29 13.73
N PHE A 192 8.37 0.67 14.73
CA PHE A 192 7.95 1.33 15.97
C PHE A 192 9.15 1.79 16.80
N ASN A 193 10.20 0.96 16.91
CA ASN A 193 11.42 1.25 17.65
C ASN A 193 12.36 2.24 16.91
N GLY A 194 12.02 2.63 15.67
CA GLY A 194 12.80 3.57 14.87
C GLY A 194 14.03 2.97 14.17
N GLU A 195 14.18 1.65 14.20
CA GLU A 195 15.24 0.93 13.46
C GLU A 195 14.99 1.00 11.95
N VAL A 196 13.72 0.96 11.55
CA VAL A 196 13.27 1.20 10.17
C VAL A 196 12.57 2.56 10.12
N THR A 197 13.18 3.52 9.41
CA THR A 197 12.60 4.86 9.21
C THR A 197 11.90 4.95 7.87
N VAL A 198 10.63 5.38 7.87
CA VAL A 198 9.84 5.60 6.65
C VAL A 198 9.87 7.06 6.24
N ASN A 199 10.11 7.34 4.96
CA ASN A 199 10.03 8.70 4.43
C ASN A 199 8.57 9.19 4.48
N ASN A 200 8.35 10.34 5.13
CA ASN A 200 7.04 10.96 5.28
C ASN A 200 6.86 12.25 4.43
N ASP A 201 7.86 12.59 3.62
CA ASP A 201 7.78 13.69 2.68
C ASP A 201 6.66 13.41 1.67
N SER A 202 5.88 14.45 1.40
CA SER A 202 4.79 14.44 0.43
C SER A 202 4.80 15.67 -0.46
N SER A 203 5.92 16.40 -0.48
CA SER A 203 6.13 17.57 -1.34
C SER A 203 6.56 17.19 -2.75
N ASN A 204 7.16 16.00 -2.91
CA ASN A 204 7.52 15.41 -4.18
C ASN A 204 6.82 14.06 -4.36
N ALA A 205 6.13 13.89 -5.47
CA ALA A 205 5.35 12.70 -5.80
C ALA A 205 6.14 11.70 -6.67
N ASP A 206 7.35 12.05 -7.12
CA ASP A 206 8.22 11.23 -7.96
C ASP A 206 9.02 10.22 -7.11
N PRO A 207 8.84 8.90 -7.31
CA PRO A 207 9.53 7.89 -6.52
C PRO A 207 11.06 7.86 -6.74
N SER A 208 11.57 8.45 -7.84
CA SER A 208 13.02 8.53 -8.09
C SER A 208 13.75 9.39 -7.05
N SER A 209 13.04 10.28 -6.35
CA SER A 209 13.63 11.10 -5.28
C SER A 209 14.07 10.29 -4.06
N LEU A 210 13.65 9.02 -3.94
CA LEU A 210 14.04 8.15 -2.83
C LEU A 210 15.50 7.67 -2.92
N GLY A 211 16.12 7.69 -4.11
CA GLY A 211 17.49 7.20 -4.28
C GLY A 211 17.66 5.71 -3.96
N CYS A 212 16.60 4.91 -4.16
CA CYS A 212 16.60 3.46 -3.99
C CYS A 212 17.72 2.80 -4.82
N LYS A 213 18.36 1.77 -4.25
CA LYS A 213 19.52 1.10 -4.87
C LYS A 213 19.16 -0.20 -5.57
N ASN A 214 18.12 -0.86 -5.09
CA ASN A 214 17.68 -2.18 -5.54
C ASN A 214 16.33 -2.13 -6.24
N VAL A 215 15.60 -1.01 -6.12
CA VAL A 215 14.42 -0.71 -6.94
C VAL A 215 14.78 0.17 -8.13
N LYS A 216 14.42 -0.30 -9.33
CA LYS A 216 14.40 0.46 -10.57
C LYS A 216 12.99 0.96 -10.85
N ILE A 217 12.82 2.26 -11.03
CA ILE A 217 11.56 2.82 -11.54
C ILE A 217 11.47 2.52 -13.05
N GLY A 218 10.50 1.70 -13.43
CA GLY A 218 10.28 1.29 -14.82
C GLY A 218 9.65 2.41 -15.63
N THR A 219 8.45 2.81 -15.23
CA THR A 219 7.72 3.97 -15.77
C THR A 219 7.27 4.88 -14.63
N TYR A 220 7.25 6.19 -14.86
CA TYR A 220 6.65 7.17 -13.96
C TYR A 220 5.69 8.06 -14.75
N GLN A 221 4.44 8.17 -14.28
CA GLN A 221 3.44 9.08 -14.83
C GLN A 221 2.84 9.93 -13.69
N GLU A 222 3.02 11.25 -13.77
CA GLU A 222 2.47 12.19 -12.78
C GLU A 222 0.93 12.21 -12.79
N SER A 223 0.31 11.86 -13.91
CA SER A 223 -1.12 11.63 -14.10
C SER A 223 -1.34 10.83 -15.38
N ILE A 224 -2.16 9.78 -15.31
CA ILE A 224 -2.78 9.16 -16.48
C ILE A 224 -3.81 10.18 -17.01
N LYS A 225 -3.83 10.41 -18.32
CA LYS A 225 -4.68 11.39 -19.02
C LYS A 225 -5.60 10.69 -19.98
#